data_AF-A0A533Y258-F1
#
_entry.id   AF-A0A533Y258-F1
#
_cell.length_a   1.000
_cell.length_b   1.000
_cell.length_c   1.000
_cell.angle_alpha   90.00
_cell.angle_beta   90.00
_cell.angle_gamma   90.00
#
_symmetry.space_group_name_H-M   'P 1'
#
loop_
_entity.id
_entity.type
_entity.pdbx_description
1 polymer ?
#
loop_
_entity_poly.entity_id
_entity_poly.type
_entity_poly.pdbx_seq_one_letter_code
_entity_poly.pdbx_strand_id
1 'polypeptide(L)'
;MKNKMVVFGVGLFLALLVPVNLTMATEVKLHIAPVFQERPSWCWAAVGEMVFKYYYVPAAHRTDYQCGIVQGRNLCMGIPNCVPCDLSAGDAATMVNMLEQYPLLATPGGTAGDIALTAQSKSGSLSEVEVKKELDEGRPIIVGISPPGFKVDGTPQHMALIVGYDDSSDDLMLTVNDPFPYEDMRFLWIGNAYLSARASGGSDGEYEIGYEAFRLRLKWTQTIYRITCTGHGCPSDNHQVADGSAGKDDRDVTQTVLMASSGDFKTLRTGHKAVDADSGTTWQSKVTFPGAKQCLVRDKDDYNGARWSCIFRFADRSEADKSVEDIVNRLRNSLPHGWIGKDLNEDSDTESYTKTDKFSAYKPGNDSLIRVYLTDTKKDGRVKIYLSVDNN
;
A
#
# COMPACT_ATOMS: atom_id res chain seq x y z
N MET A 1 5.03 -85.45 -43.85
CA MET A 1 4.23 -84.21 -43.76
C MET A 1 4.32 -83.69 -42.33
N LYS A 2 4.96 -82.53 -42.14
CA LYS A 2 5.25 -81.90 -40.84
C LYS A 2 4.47 -80.59 -40.78
N ASN A 3 3.48 -80.47 -39.90
CA ASN A 3 2.82 -79.20 -39.61
C ASN A 3 3.23 -78.73 -38.22
N LYS A 4 3.98 -77.63 -38.17
CA LYS A 4 4.28 -76.87 -36.96
C LYS A 4 3.21 -75.79 -36.81
N MET A 5 2.47 -75.81 -35.71
CA MET A 5 1.62 -74.69 -35.30
C MET A 5 2.46 -73.67 -34.54
N VAL A 6 2.40 -72.41 -34.96
CA VAL A 6 2.94 -71.25 -34.24
C VAL A 6 1.74 -70.54 -33.62
N VAL A 7 1.69 -70.50 -32.29
CA VAL A 7 0.69 -69.74 -31.52
C VAL A 7 1.29 -68.37 -31.24
N PHE A 8 0.74 -67.33 -31.87
CA PHE A 8 1.02 -65.93 -31.55
C PHE A 8 0.21 -65.53 -30.32
N GLY A 9 0.89 -65.29 -29.19
CA GLY A 9 0.30 -64.70 -28.00
C GLY A 9 0.11 -63.20 -28.19
N VAL A 10 -1.13 -62.75 -28.23
CA VAL A 10 -1.52 -61.34 -28.22
C VAL A 10 -1.42 -60.84 -26.77
N GLY A 11 -0.34 -60.13 -26.45
CA GLY A 11 -0.16 -59.44 -25.18
C GLY A 11 -1.02 -58.17 -25.14
N LEU A 12 -2.09 -58.19 -24.35
CA LEU A 12 -2.96 -57.06 -24.07
C LEU A 12 -2.23 -56.07 -23.13
N PHE A 13 -1.64 -55.01 -23.69
CA PHE A 13 -1.14 -53.88 -22.92
C PHE A 13 -2.32 -53.08 -22.36
N LEU A 14 -2.67 -53.31 -21.09
CA LEU A 14 -3.53 -52.40 -20.31
C LEU A 14 -2.73 -51.11 -20.04
N ALA A 15 -2.97 -50.07 -20.84
CA ALA A 15 -2.50 -48.73 -20.53
C ALA A 15 -3.32 -48.18 -19.35
N LEU A 16 -2.71 -48.15 -18.16
CA LEU A 16 -3.24 -47.47 -16.99
C LEU A 16 -3.30 -45.96 -17.29
N LEU A 17 -4.49 -45.46 -17.62
CA LEU A 17 -4.81 -44.04 -17.67
C LEU A 17 -4.80 -43.50 -16.24
N VAL A 18 -3.62 -43.12 -15.74
CA VAL A 18 -3.53 -42.33 -14.51
C VAL A 18 -4.07 -40.93 -14.85
N PRO A 19 -5.11 -40.43 -14.15
CA PRO A 19 -5.56 -39.06 -14.34
C PRO A 19 -4.40 -38.13 -13.96
N VAL A 20 -3.83 -37.47 -14.96
CA VAL A 20 -2.91 -36.35 -14.75
C VAL A 20 -3.78 -35.20 -14.30
N ASN A 21 -3.92 -35.00 -12.99
CA ASN A 21 -4.43 -33.75 -12.44
C ASN A 21 -3.41 -32.68 -12.77
N LEU A 22 -3.61 -31.99 -13.89
CA LEU A 22 -2.98 -30.70 -14.15
C LEU A 22 -3.56 -29.72 -13.12
N THR A 23 -2.90 -29.62 -11.97
CA THR A 23 -3.03 -28.44 -11.10
C THR A 23 -2.51 -27.27 -11.91
N MET A 24 -3.43 -26.47 -12.43
CA MET A 24 -3.09 -25.21 -13.07
C MET A 24 -2.42 -24.32 -12.01
N ALA A 25 -1.31 -23.69 -12.38
CA ALA A 25 -0.75 -22.61 -11.60
C ALA A 25 -1.86 -21.60 -11.25
N THR A 26 -1.94 -21.25 -9.97
CA THR A 26 -2.96 -20.43 -9.37
C THR A 26 -2.28 -19.27 -8.65
N GLU A 27 -2.70 -18.05 -8.98
CA GLU A 27 -2.33 -16.83 -8.29
C GLU A 27 -3.54 -16.32 -7.52
N VAL A 28 -3.34 -15.96 -6.25
CA VAL A 28 -4.38 -15.37 -5.40
C VAL A 28 -3.81 -14.14 -4.72
N LYS A 29 -4.50 -13.01 -4.84
CA LYS A 29 -4.13 -11.76 -4.15
C LYS A 29 -5.38 -11.08 -3.60
N LEU A 30 -5.38 -10.87 -2.29
CA LEU A 30 -6.39 -10.09 -1.59
C LEU A 30 -6.22 -8.61 -1.91
N HIS A 31 -7.34 -7.90 -2.10
CA HIS A 31 -7.32 -6.46 -2.40
C HIS A 31 -7.07 -5.62 -1.14
N ILE A 32 -5.84 -5.68 -0.63
CA ILE A 32 -5.40 -4.96 0.55
C ILE A 32 -4.24 -4.06 0.13
N ALA A 33 -4.49 -2.76 0.10
CA ALA A 33 -3.44 -1.80 -0.23
C ALA A 33 -2.40 -1.74 0.91
N PRO A 34 -1.10 -1.63 0.60
CA PRO A 34 -0.08 -1.41 1.62
C PRO A 34 -0.31 -0.10 2.37
N VAL A 35 0.01 -0.11 3.65
CA VAL A 35 -0.10 1.05 4.55
C VAL A 35 1.20 1.16 5.31
N PHE A 36 1.91 2.28 5.17
CA PHE A 36 3.09 2.51 5.98
C PHE A 36 2.74 2.91 7.42
N GLN A 37 3.60 2.53 8.35
CA GLN A 37 3.51 2.93 9.75
C GLN A 37 3.75 4.43 9.92
N GLU A 38 2.90 5.08 10.72
CA GLU A 38 3.02 6.50 11.02
C GLU A 38 4.13 6.82 12.03
N ARG A 39 4.51 5.82 12.84
CA ARG A 39 5.58 5.93 13.85
C ARG A 39 6.53 4.75 13.79
N PRO A 40 7.78 4.89 14.28
CA PRO A 40 8.79 3.83 14.23
C PRO A 40 8.36 2.50 14.89
N SER A 41 7.52 2.52 15.93
CA SER A 41 7.08 1.29 16.62
C SER A 41 5.68 0.82 16.22
N TRP A 42 5.07 1.42 15.19
CA TRP A 42 3.65 1.22 14.83
C TRP A 42 3.41 0.28 13.65
N CYS A 43 4.36 -0.58 13.32
CA CYS A 43 4.15 -1.63 12.30
C CYS A 43 2.89 -2.44 12.56
N TRP A 44 2.61 -2.75 13.84
CA TRP A 44 1.43 -3.46 14.28
C TRP A 44 0.12 -2.68 14.08
N ALA A 45 0.14 -1.36 14.28
CA ALA A 45 -1.03 -0.51 14.08
C ALA A 45 -1.33 -0.32 12.59
N ALA A 46 -0.30 -0.20 11.76
CA ALA A 46 -0.44 -0.16 10.30
C ALA A 46 -0.97 -1.48 9.73
N VAL A 47 -0.46 -2.63 10.21
CA VAL A 47 -1.01 -3.95 9.87
C VAL A 47 -2.45 -4.09 10.34
N GLY A 48 -2.77 -3.63 11.56
CA GLY A 48 -4.13 -3.55 12.05
C GLY A 48 -5.03 -2.72 11.12
N GLU A 49 -4.60 -1.53 10.71
CA GLU A 49 -5.32 -0.68 9.76
C GLU A 49 -5.60 -1.39 8.43
N MET A 50 -4.62 -2.09 7.87
CA MET A 50 -4.80 -2.88 6.64
C MET A 50 -5.91 -3.93 6.81
N VAL A 51 -5.86 -4.70 7.90
CA VAL A 51 -6.86 -5.73 8.21
C VAL A 51 -8.23 -5.12 8.47
N PHE A 52 -8.31 -4.06 9.26
CA PHE A 52 -9.58 -3.42 9.60
C PHE A 52 -10.24 -2.78 8.38
N LYS A 53 -9.47 -2.14 7.50
CA LYS A 53 -9.99 -1.63 6.22
C LYS A 53 -10.50 -2.76 5.33
N TYR A 54 -9.78 -3.89 5.28
CA TYR A 54 -10.20 -5.06 4.51
C TYR A 54 -11.55 -5.61 4.99
N TYR A 55 -11.79 -5.62 6.30
CA TYR A 55 -13.05 -6.08 6.90
C TYR A 55 -14.07 -4.96 7.16
N TYR A 56 -13.91 -3.79 6.54
CA TYR A 56 -14.82 -2.62 6.67
C TYR A 56 -15.06 -2.14 8.12
N VAL A 57 -14.16 -2.46 9.04
CA VAL A 57 -14.16 -1.87 10.37
C VAL A 57 -13.86 -0.36 10.20
N PRO A 58 -14.56 0.54 10.90
CA PRO A 58 -14.29 1.97 10.80
C PRO A 58 -13.09 2.39 11.66
N ALA A 59 -12.58 3.61 11.42
CA ALA A 59 -11.63 4.22 12.33
C ALA A 59 -12.35 4.73 13.58
N ALA A 60 -11.88 4.35 14.78
CA ALA A 60 -12.40 4.91 16.04
C ALA A 60 -12.13 6.41 16.16
N HIS A 61 -10.97 6.86 15.65
CA HIS A 61 -10.58 8.26 15.61
C HIS A 61 -10.88 8.86 14.24
N ARG A 62 -11.61 9.99 14.21
CA ARG A 62 -12.26 10.54 13.00
C ARG A 62 -11.32 10.88 11.83
N THR A 63 -10.01 11.01 12.08
CA THR A 63 -9.03 11.48 11.08
C THR A 63 -7.77 10.62 10.99
N ASP A 64 -7.62 9.58 11.81
CA ASP A 64 -6.36 8.83 11.92
C ASP A 64 -6.61 7.40 12.39
N TYR A 65 -6.32 6.44 11.53
CA TYR A 65 -6.63 5.03 11.77
C TYR A 65 -5.66 4.42 12.79
N GLN A 66 -4.36 4.62 12.62
CA GLN A 66 -3.33 4.03 13.49
C GLN A 66 -3.38 4.64 14.89
N CYS A 67 -3.57 5.95 14.99
CA CYS A 67 -3.82 6.62 16.26
C CYS A 67 -5.09 6.09 16.95
N GLY A 68 -6.17 5.86 16.20
CA GLY A 68 -7.39 5.24 16.73
C GLY A 68 -7.13 3.85 17.32
N ILE A 69 -6.37 3.01 16.62
CA ILE A 69 -5.96 1.67 17.10
C ILE A 69 -5.15 1.78 18.39
N VAL A 70 -4.17 2.69 18.43
CA VAL A 70 -3.30 2.90 19.58
C VAL A 70 -4.08 3.44 20.80
N GLN A 71 -5.00 4.37 20.58
CA GLN A 71 -5.91 4.89 21.63
C GLN A 71 -6.84 3.80 22.17
N GLY A 72 -7.41 2.96 21.27
CA GLY A 72 -8.35 1.91 21.63
C GLY A 72 -7.78 0.86 22.58
N ARG A 73 -6.45 0.69 22.61
CA ARG A 73 -5.79 -0.21 23.56
C ARG A 73 -5.62 0.35 24.97
N ASN A 74 -6.24 1.49 25.29
CA ASN A 74 -6.05 2.24 26.54
C ASN A 74 -4.62 2.65 26.85
N LEU A 75 -3.70 2.48 25.90
CA LEU A 75 -2.29 2.80 26.07
C LEU A 75 -2.05 4.32 26.03
N CYS A 76 -3.04 5.08 25.52
CA CYS A 76 -2.93 6.51 25.26
C CYS A 76 -4.27 7.28 25.32
N MET A 77 -5.17 6.87 26.20
CA MET A 77 -6.46 7.56 26.36
C MET A 77 -6.27 9.07 26.63
N GLY A 78 -7.07 9.89 25.94
CA GLY A 78 -7.14 11.34 26.17
C GLY A 78 -6.08 12.17 25.44
N ILE A 79 -5.24 11.56 24.60
CA ILE A 79 -4.19 12.28 23.84
C ILE A 79 -4.62 12.44 22.37
N PRO A 80 -5.05 13.63 21.93
CA PRO A 80 -5.72 13.83 20.64
C PRO A 80 -4.83 13.64 19.40
N ASN A 81 -3.50 13.68 19.53
CA ASN A 81 -2.57 13.60 18.39
C ASN A 81 -1.68 12.34 18.40
N CYS A 82 -1.83 11.46 19.39
CA CYS A 82 -1.02 10.23 19.59
C CYS A 82 0.51 10.39 19.48
N VAL A 83 1.04 11.62 19.49
CA VAL A 83 2.49 11.89 19.40
C VAL A 83 3.29 11.20 20.51
N PRO A 84 2.87 11.24 21.79
CA PRO A 84 3.61 10.57 22.87
C PRO A 84 3.36 9.05 22.93
N CYS A 85 2.68 8.46 21.94
CA CYS A 85 2.16 7.10 21.98
C CYS A 85 2.94 6.10 21.11
N ASP A 86 4.24 6.33 20.93
CA ASP A 86 5.11 5.41 20.20
C ASP A 86 5.38 4.14 21.03
N LEU A 87 4.41 3.24 21.03
CA LEU A 87 4.39 2.02 21.82
C LEU A 87 4.41 0.80 20.90
N SER A 88 5.14 -0.22 21.31
CA SER A 88 5.17 -1.50 20.61
C SER A 88 3.90 -2.30 20.84
N ALA A 89 3.63 -3.26 19.94
CA ALA A 89 2.46 -4.11 20.00
C ALA A 89 2.37 -4.88 21.32
N GLY A 90 3.50 -5.35 21.84
CA GLY A 90 3.55 -6.42 22.83
C GLY A 90 3.71 -7.78 22.14
N ASP A 91 2.94 -8.77 22.58
CA ASP A 91 2.98 -10.16 22.08
C ASP A 91 1.83 -10.48 21.09
N ALA A 92 1.76 -11.72 20.60
CA ALA A 92 0.68 -12.17 19.71
C ALA A 92 -0.71 -12.05 20.36
N ALA A 93 -0.82 -12.42 21.63
CA ALA A 93 -2.09 -12.38 22.34
C ALA A 93 -2.64 -10.96 22.37
N THR A 94 -1.73 -10.00 22.52
CA THR A 94 -2.04 -8.59 22.47
C THR A 94 -2.57 -8.15 21.10
N MET A 95 -1.99 -8.66 20.01
CA MET A 95 -2.47 -8.40 18.65
C MET A 95 -3.81 -9.06 18.35
N VAL A 96 -4.03 -10.29 18.79
CA VAL A 96 -5.33 -10.96 18.68
C VAL A 96 -6.38 -10.15 19.44
N ASN A 97 -6.09 -9.75 20.67
CA ASN A 97 -6.97 -8.90 21.46
C ASN A 97 -7.24 -7.55 20.77
N MET A 98 -6.25 -6.97 20.10
CA MET A 98 -6.44 -5.75 19.31
C MET A 98 -7.44 -5.96 18.16
N LEU A 99 -7.31 -7.05 17.40
CA LEU A 99 -8.24 -7.38 16.32
C LEU A 99 -9.67 -7.62 16.83
N GLU A 100 -9.81 -8.29 17.97
CA GLU A 100 -11.12 -8.65 18.54
C GLU A 100 -11.82 -7.46 19.23
N GLN A 101 -11.08 -6.60 19.93
CA GLN A 101 -11.67 -5.53 20.74
C GLN A 101 -11.83 -4.21 19.98
N TYR A 102 -10.95 -3.91 19.02
CA TYR A 102 -10.99 -2.63 18.32
C TYR A 102 -12.32 -2.37 17.58
N PRO A 103 -12.95 -3.34 16.89
CA PRO A 103 -14.25 -3.11 16.24
C PRO A 103 -15.33 -2.60 17.21
N LEU A 104 -15.32 -3.09 18.46
CA LEU A 104 -16.25 -2.66 19.51
C LEU A 104 -16.05 -1.18 19.90
N LEU A 105 -14.80 -0.73 19.91
CA LEU A 105 -14.42 0.65 20.26
C LEU A 105 -14.60 1.62 19.10
N ALA A 106 -14.48 1.13 17.86
CA ALA A 106 -14.62 1.92 16.66
C ALA A 106 -16.06 2.36 16.34
N THR A 107 -17.03 2.00 17.21
CA THR A 107 -18.46 2.24 17.00
C THR A 107 -19.08 3.29 17.94
N PRO A 108 -18.72 4.59 17.90
CA PRO A 108 -19.55 5.63 18.51
C PRO A 108 -20.63 6.11 17.52
N GLY A 109 -21.83 5.51 17.60
CA GLY A 109 -23.07 6.13 17.07
C GLY A 109 -23.46 5.89 15.60
N GLY A 110 -22.96 4.85 14.90
CA GLY A 110 -23.44 4.54 13.55
C GLY A 110 -22.99 3.19 12.99
N THR A 111 -23.97 2.35 12.60
CA THR A 111 -24.01 1.19 11.67
C THR A 111 -22.93 0.10 11.65
N ALA A 112 -21.72 0.30 12.20
CA ALA A 112 -20.68 -0.74 12.27
C ALA A 112 -20.80 -1.67 13.49
N GLY A 113 -21.86 -1.50 14.29
CA GLY A 113 -22.04 -2.14 15.61
C GLY A 113 -22.20 -3.65 15.61
N ASP A 114 -22.11 -4.30 14.45
CA ASP A 114 -22.21 -5.74 14.34
C ASP A 114 -20.92 -6.39 13.82
N ILE A 115 -19.90 -5.64 13.39
CA ILE A 115 -18.65 -6.27 12.92
C ILE A 115 -17.84 -6.78 14.11
N ALA A 116 -17.67 -8.10 14.18
CA ALA A 116 -16.78 -8.75 15.12
C ALA A 116 -15.72 -9.55 14.36
N LEU A 117 -14.45 -9.31 14.68
CA LEU A 117 -13.35 -10.10 14.18
C LEU A 117 -12.94 -11.15 15.21
N THR A 118 -12.50 -12.32 14.76
CA THR A 118 -11.78 -13.30 15.58
C THR A 118 -10.49 -13.70 14.89
N ALA A 119 -9.47 -14.11 15.64
CA ALA A 119 -8.22 -14.56 15.07
C ALA A 119 -7.56 -15.65 15.94
N GLN A 120 -6.65 -16.41 15.34
CA GLN A 120 -5.81 -17.38 16.04
C GLN A 120 -4.35 -16.98 15.90
N SER A 121 -3.53 -17.27 16.92
CA SER A 121 -2.09 -17.06 16.86
C SER A 121 -1.33 -18.36 17.06
N LYS A 122 -0.23 -18.54 16.35
CA LYS A 122 0.75 -19.61 16.62
C LYS A 122 2.18 -19.10 16.51
N SER A 123 3.10 -19.80 17.18
CA SER A 123 4.54 -19.60 16.98
C SER A 123 4.99 -20.24 15.67
N GLY A 124 6.01 -19.65 15.03
CA GLY A 124 6.56 -20.11 13.77
C GLY A 124 5.73 -19.65 12.56
N SER A 125 5.93 -20.35 11.44
CA SER A 125 5.30 -20.11 10.14
C SER A 125 4.12 -21.05 9.88
N LEU A 126 3.23 -20.64 8.98
CA LEU A 126 2.31 -21.56 8.31
C LEU A 126 3.07 -22.32 7.23
N SER A 127 2.72 -23.59 7.00
CA SER A 127 3.16 -24.33 5.81
C SER A 127 2.58 -23.71 4.53
N GLU A 128 3.18 -23.98 3.37
CA GLU A 128 2.67 -23.51 2.07
C GLU A 128 1.19 -23.84 1.86
N VAL A 129 0.77 -25.06 2.21
CA VAL A 129 -0.63 -25.50 2.11
C VAL A 129 -1.55 -24.70 3.04
N GLU A 130 -1.09 -24.40 4.26
CA GLU A 130 -1.84 -23.54 5.19
C GLU A 130 -1.91 -22.09 4.69
N VAL A 131 -0.84 -21.56 4.08
CA VAL A 131 -0.82 -20.22 3.49
C VAL A 131 -1.84 -20.11 2.35
N LYS A 132 -1.77 -21.03 1.38
CA LYS A 132 -2.72 -21.07 0.26
C LYS A 132 -4.15 -21.13 0.75
N LYS A 133 -4.43 -22.04 1.70
CA LYS A 133 -5.77 -22.20 2.27
C LYS A 133 -6.31 -20.91 2.91
N GLU A 134 -5.50 -20.19 3.68
CA GLU A 134 -5.96 -18.93 4.29
C GLU A 134 -6.30 -17.89 3.22
N LEU A 135 -5.44 -17.74 2.21
CA LEU A 135 -5.62 -16.76 1.14
C LEU A 135 -6.76 -17.12 0.18
N ASP A 136 -6.92 -18.41 -0.16
CA ASP A 136 -8.04 -18.95 -0.94
C ASP A 136 -9.39 -18.70 -0.26
N GLU A 137 -9.42 -18.77 1.07
CA GLU A 137 -10.61 -18.48 1.87
C GLU A 137 -10.74 -16.98 2.22
N GLY A 138 -10.02 -16.11 1.51
CA GLY A 138 -10.16 -14.65 1.63
C GLY A 138 -9.61 -14.07 2.94
N ARG A 139 -8.65 -14.73 3.59
CA ARG A 139 -8.11 -14.29 4.90
C ARG A 139 -6.64 -13.89 4.80
N PRO A 140 -6.30 -12.63 5.13
CA PRO A 140 -4.90 -12.23 5.17
C PRO A 140 -4.21 -12.85 6.39
N ILE A 141 -2.88 -12.97 6.31
CA ILE A 141 -2.07 -13.57 7.37
C ILE A 141 -1.13 -12.50 7.93
N ILE A 142 -1.28 -12.18 9.21
CA ILE A 142 -0.34 -11.28 9.90
C ILE A 142 0.86 -12.11 10.32
N VAL A 143 2.06 -11.59 10.08
CA VAL A 143 3.31 -12.28 10.36
C VAL A 143 4.24 -11.43 11.21
N GLY A 144 4.80 -12.05 12.24
CA GLY A 144 5.89 -11.49 13.02
C GLY A 144 7.22 -11.95 12.44
N ILE A 145 8.03 -10.98 12.00
CA ILE A 145 9.34 -11.21 11.38
C ILE A 145 10.44 -10.56 12.22
N SER A 146 11.67 -11.06 12.06
CA SER A 146 12.87 -10.50 12.69
C SER A 146 13.96 -10.34 11.63
N PRO A 147 13.84 -9.31 10.77
CA PRO A 147 14.79 -9.14 9.68
C PRO A 147 16.23 -8.97 10.18
N PRO A 148 17.24 -9.24 9.33
CA PRO A 148 18.63 -8.96 9.66
C PRO A 148 18.81 -7.48 10.05
N GLY A 149 19.59 -7.21 11.10
CA GLY A 149 19.78 -5.86 11.65
C GLY A 149 19.00 -5.59 12.94
N PHE A 150 17.98 -6.40 13.23
CA PHE A 150 17.27 -6.36 14.51
C PHE A 150 17.88 -7.38 15.50
N LYS A 151 18.01 -6.99 16.79
CA LYS A 151 18.99 -7.57 17.74
C LYS A 151 18.47 -8.72 18.65
N VAL A 152 17.20 -9.12 18.57
CA VAL A 152 16.60 -10.03 19.57
C VAL A 152 16.11 -11.29 18.87
N ASP A 153 16.84 -12.40 19.03
CA ASP A 153 16.43 -13.69 18.50
C ASP A 153 15.20 -14.24 19.25
N GLY A 154 14.29 -14.88 18.51
CA GLY A 154 13.12 -15.58 19.06
C GLY A 154 11.93 -14.68 19.44
N THR A 155 12.05 -13.36 19.32
CA THR A 155 10.94 -12.41 19.49
C THR A 155 10.72 -11.64 18.19
N PRO A 156 9.52 -11.65 17.60
CA PRO A 156 9.25 -10.88 16.40
C PRO A 156 9.47 -9.39 16.69
N GLN A 157 10.27 -8.75 15.84
CA GLN A 157 10.68 -7.35 16.00
C GLN A 157 9.91 -6.41 15.07
N HIS A 158 9.22 -6.99 14.09
CA HIS A 158 8.43 -6.28 13.10
C HIS A 158 7.22 -7.10 12.66
N MET A 159 6.18 -6.43 12.16
CA MET A 159 4.98 -7.08 11.65
C MET A 159 4.72 -6.67 10.22
N ALA A 160 4.35 -7.65 9.39
CA ALA A 160 3.92 -7.47 8.02
C ALA A 160 2.63 -8.27 7.77
N LEU A 161 2.04 -8.11 6.58
CA LEU A 161 0.81 -8.77 6.19
C LEU A 161 1.02 -9.53 4.88
N ILE A 162 0.87 -10.85 4.89
CA ILE A 162 0.79 -11.65 3.66
C ILE A 162 -0.61 -11.48 3.10
N VAL A 163 -0.69 -11.04 1.85
CA VAL A 163 -1.95 -10.71 1.16
C VAL A 163 -2.14 -11.51 -0.11
N GLY A 164 -1.15 -12.30 -0.55
CA GLY A 164 -1.28 -13.11 -1.75
C GLY A 164 -0.18 -14.14 -1.89
N TYR A 165 -0.38 -15.03 -2.87
CA TYR A 165 0.61 -15.99 -3.33
C TYR A 165 0.53 -16.20 -4.83
N ASP A 166 1.65 -16.63 -5.42
CA ASP A 166 1.74 -17.15 -6.78
C ASP A 166 2.50 -18.49 -6.75
N ASP A 167 1.86 -19.57 -7.20
CA ASP A 167 2.45 -20.90 -7.28
C ASP A 167 2.81 -21.34 -8.71
N SER A 168 2.90 -20.39 -9.63
CA SER A 168 3.33 -20.63 -11.01
C SER A 168 4.81 -20.99 -11.15
N SER A 169 5.63 -20.66 -10.15
CA SER A 169 7.03 -21.05 -10.06
C SER A 169 7.27 -22.27 -9.18
N ASP A 170 8.45 -22.87 -9.29
CA ASP A 170 8.89 -24.00 -8.45
C ASP A 170 8.94 -23.66 -6.95
N ASP A 171 9.07 -22.38 -6.60
CA ASP A 171 8.97 -21.85 -5.23
C ASP A 171 7.64 -21.09 -5.10
N LEU A 172 6.95 -21.23 -3.96
CA LEU A 172 5.75 -20.45 -3.67
C LEU A 172 6.16 -18.99 -3.46
N MET A 173 5.72 -18.09 -4.34
CA MET A 173 5.95 -16.67 -4.17
C MET A 173 4.85 -16.08 -3.27
N LEU A 174 5.23 -15.24 -2.32
CA LEU A 174 4.33 -14.53 -1.41
C LEU A 174 4.26 -13.06 -1.79
N THR A 175 3.06 -12.49 -1.80
CA THR A 175 2.85 -11.03 -1.82
C THR A 175 2.70 -10.54 -0.38
N VAL A 176 3.56 -9.61 0.03
CA VAL A 176 3.67 -9.13 1.41
C VAL A 176 3.59 -7.61 1.45
N ASN A 177 2.63 -7.09 2.20
CA ASN A 177 2.58 -5.68 2.57
C ASN A 177 3.39 -5.46 3.85
N ASP A 178 4.48 -4.71 3.74
CA ASP A 178 5.31 -4.32 4.87
C ASP A 178 5.13 -2.83 5.17
N PRO A 179 4.74 -2.46 6.41
CA PRO A 179 4.48 -1.08 6.76
C PRO A 179 5.75 -0.24 6.96
N PHE A 180 6.95 -0.83 7.00
CA PHE A 180 8.17 -0.09 7.27
C PHE A 180 8.61 0.72 6.05
N PRO A 181 8.81 2.05 6.16
CA PRO A 181 9.14 2.89 5.02
C PRO A 181 10.64 2.84 4.72
N TYR A 182 11.14 1.72 4.20
CA TYR A 182 12.56 1.51 3.87
C TYR A 182 13.14 2.57 2.92
N GLU A 183 12.31 3.17 2.08
CA GLU A 183 12.68 4.20 1.11
C GLU A 183 12.77 5.62 1.71
N ASP A 184 12.35 5.79 2.97
CA ASP A 184 12.47 7.07 3.67
C ASP A 184 13.93 7.34 4.04
N MET A 185 14.39 8.57 3.76
CA MET A 185 15.77 9.00 4.04
C MET A 185 16.19 8.79 5.50
N ARG A 186 15.23 8.79 6.44
CA ARG A 186 15.45 8.54 7.86
C ARG A 186 15.93 7.11 8.15
N PHE A 187 15.63 6.16 7.28
CA PHE A 187 15.88 4.72 7.49
C PHE A 187 16.83 4.08 6.46
N LEU A 188 17.37 4.86 5.52
CA LEU A 188 18.30 4.35 4.51
C LEU A 188 19.51 3.59 5.10
N TRP A 189 19.93 3.92 6.31
CA TRP A 189 21.05 3.28 7.00
C TRP A 189 20.76 1.84 7.44
N ILE A 190 19.48 1.46 7.60
CA ILE A 190 19.08 0.08 7.94
C ILE A 190 19.10 -0.81 6.69
N GLY A 191 18.88 -0.20 5.51
CA GLY A 191 18.72 -0.91 4.25
C GLY A 191 17.38 -1.64 4.16
N ASN A 192 16.98 -2.01 2.93
CA ASN A 192 15.75 -2.75 2.70
C ASN A 192 15.99 -4.26 2.91
N ALA A 193 15.35 -4.82 3.93
CA ALA A 193 15.50 -6.22 4.29
C ALA A 193 14.95 -7.18 3.22
N TYR A 194 13.90 -6.78 2.50
CA TYR A 194 13.29 -7.57 1.44
C TYR A 194 14.24 -7.68 0.24
N LEU A 195 14.86 -6.57 -0.17
CA LEU A 195 15.87 -6.61 -1.23
C LEU A 195 17.06 -7.50 -0.86
N SER A 196 17.51 -7.45 0.39
CA SER A 196 18.56 -8.33 0.91
C SER A 196 18.13 -9.81 0.92
N ALA A 197 16.82 -10.06 1.09
CA ALA A 197 16.23 -11.39 1.02
C ALA A 197 15.98 -11.87 -0.42
N ARG A 198 16.27 -11.05 -1.45
CA ARG A 198 15.98 -11.26 -2.89
C ARG A 198 14.50 -11.17 -3.26
N ALA A 199 13.73 -10.38 -2.52
CA ALA A 199 12.40 -10.01 -2.96
C ALA A 199 12.44 -9.10 -4.21
N SER A 200 11.40 -9.17 -5.02
CA SER A 200 11.05 -8.17 -6.04
C SER A 200 10.01 -7.19 -5.50
N GLY A 201 9.80 -6.07 -6.21
CA GLY A 201 8.91 -4.99 -5.78
C GLY A 201 9.57 -3.99 -4.81
N GLY A 202 8.76 -3.20 -4.11
CA GLY A 202 9.21 -2.52 -2.89
C GLY A 202 9.14 -0.99 -2.82
N SER A 203 8.70 -0.28 -3.85
CA SER A 203 8.64 1.19 -3.80
C SER A 203 7.41 1.75 -3.06
N ASP A 204 6.40 0.91 -2.83
CA ASP A 204 5.08 1.28 -2.29
C ASP A 204 4.70 0.48 -1.02
N GLY A 205 5.64 -0.29 -0.46
CA GLY A 205 5.39 -1.11 0.73
C GLY A 205 4.82 -2.50 0.42
N GLU A 206 4.73 -2.88 -0.86
CA GLU A 206 4.39 -4.25 -1.28
C GLU A 206 5.62 -4.94 -1.88
N TYR A 207 5.82 -6.21 -1.50
CA TYR A 207 6.96 -7.02 -1.87
C TYR A 207 6.53 -8.41 -2.34
N GLU A 208 7.25 -8.95 -3.31
CA GLU A 208 7.12 -10.34 -3.76
C GLU A 208 8.34 -11.13 -3.34
N ILE A 209 8.16 -12.23 -2.61
CA ILE A 209 9.27 -12.98 -2.02
C ILE A 209 8.96 -14.47 -1.94
N GLY A 210 9.92 -15.31 -2.31
CA GLY A 210 9.80 -16.76 -2.17
C GLY A 210 9.54 -17.18 -0.72
N TYR A 211 8.66 -18.15 -0.52
CA TYR A 211 8.17 -18.57 0.79
C TYR A 211 9.33 -18.98 1.72
N GLU A 212 10.29 -19.76 1.21
CA GLU A 212 11.45 -20.16 2.00
C GLU A 212 12.39 -18.99 2.30
N ALA A 213 12.54 -18.05 1.36
CA ALA A 213 13.30 -16.83 1.60
C ALA A 213 12.65 -15.97 2.69
N PHE A 214 11.34 -15.80 2.65
CA PHE A 214 10.59 -15.08 3.68
C PHE A 214 10.76 -15.75 5.06
N ARG A 215 10.54 -17.06 5.13
CA ARG A 215 10.64 -17.85 6.36
C ARG A 215 12.04 -17.79 6.98
N LEU A 216 13.07 -18.04 6.18
CA LEU A 216 14.44 -18.22 6.66
C LEU A 216 15.21 -16.89 6.80
N ARG A 217 15.04 -15.97 5.84
CA ARG A 217 15.86 -14.74 5.78
C ARG A 217 15.24 -13.58 6.53
N LEU A 218 13.90 -13.45 6.50
CA LEU A 218 13.20 -12.47 7.33
C LEU A 218 12.82 -13.02 8.71
N LYS A 219 13.14 -14.30 8.98
CA LYS A 219 12.89 -15.00 10.26
C LYS A 219 11.42 -14.90 10.67
N TRP A 220 10.54 -15.54 9.91
CA TRP A 220 9.12 -15.66 10.27
C TRP A 220 8.97 -16.50 11.54
N THR A 221 8.66 -15.83 12.65
CA THR A 221 8.66 -16.40 14.02
C THR A 221 7.28 -16.44 14.66
N GLN A 222 6.30 -15.75 14.10
CA GLN A 222 4.94 -15.69 14.64
C GLN A 222 3.91 -15.52 13.51
N THR A 223 2.75 -16.15 13.68
CA THR A 223 1.62 -16.06 12.76
C THR A 223 0.36 -15.68 13.53
N ILE A 224 -0.43 -14.75 13.00
CA ILE A 224 -1.83 -14.57 13.33
C ILE A 224 -2.64 -14.81 12.05
N TYR A 225 -3.58 -15.75 12.12
CA TYR A 225 -4.29 -16.34 10.98
C TYR A 225 -5.73 -16.68 11.39
N ARG A 226 -6.52 -17.24 10.47
CA ARG A 226 -7.96 -17.47 10.69
C ARG A 226 -8.68 -16.22 11.14
N ILE A 227 -8.32 -15.09 10.52
CA ILE A 227 -8.99 -13.82 10.75
C ILE A 227 -10.37 -13.93 10.10
N THR A 228 -11.42 -14.07 10.90
CA THR A 228 -12.80 -14.15 10.39
C THR A 228 -13.59 -12.93 10.81
N CYS A 229 -14.57 -12.56 10.00
CA CYS A 229 -15.47 -11.46 10.25
C CYS A 229 -16.90 -12.00 10.41
N THR A 230 -17.61 -11.54 11.43
CA THR A 230 -19.03 -11.87 11.65
C THR A 230 -19.87 -10.60 11.87
N GLY A 231 -21.15 -10.69 11.53
CA GLY A 231 -22.18 -9.65 11.73
C GLY A 231 -22.40 -8.70 10.55
N HIS A 232 -23.31 -7.73 10.74
CA HIS A 232 -23.76 -6.83 9.67
C HIS A 232 -22.64 -5.85 9.28
N GLY A 233 -22.15 -5.96 8.05
CA GLY A 233 -21.09 -5.10 7.51
C GLY A 233 -19.80 -5.84 7.14
N CYS A 234 -19.69 -7.12 7.50
CA CYS A 234 -18.60 -7.95 6.99
C CYS A 234 -18.65 -8.06 5.46
N PRO A 235 -17.49 -8.06 4.78
CA PRO A 235 -17.43 -8.37 3.36
C PRO A 235 -18.11 -9.73 3.11
N SER A 236 -18.95 -9.86 2.10
CA SER A 236 -19.45 -11.19 1.71
C SER A 236 -18.26 -12.06 1.31
N ASP A 237 -18.28 -13.36 1.65
CA ASP A 237 -17.21 -14.34 1.37
C ASP A 237 -16.78 -14.38 -0.12
N ASN A 238 -17.58 -13.80 -1.03
CA ASN A 238 -17.31 -13.65 -2.46
C ASN A 238 -16.70 -12.29 -2.85
N HIS A 239 -15.99 -11.58 -1.97
CA HIS A 239 -15.21 -10.43 -2.39
C HIS A 239 -14.08 -10.89 -3.32
N GLN A 240 -14.41 -10.86 -4.61
CA GLN A 240 -13.56 -11.24 -5.72
C GLN A 240 -12.19 -10.56 -5.60
N VAL A 241 -11.16 -11.38 -5.76
CA VAL A 241 -9.88 -11.01 -6.38
C VAL A 241 -10.21 -10.09 -7.56
N ALA A 242 -9.99 -8.79 -7.39
CA ALA A 242 -10.40 -7.78 -8.35
C ALA A 242 -9.18 -7.26 -9.10
N ASP A 243 -9.16 -7.54 -10.40
CA ASP A 243 -8.43 -6.79 -11.42
C ASP A 243 -8.76 -5.28 -11.29
N GLY A 244 -7.91 -4.55 -10.58
CA GLY A 244 -8.06 -3.12 -10.35
C GLY A 244 -7.22 -2.31 -11.33
N SER A 245 -7.83 -1.91 -12.46
CA SER A 245 -7.19 -1.07 -13.48
C SER A 245 -6.73 0.27 -12.90
N ALA A 246 -5.41 0.51 -12.90
CA ALA A 246 -4.86 1.86 -12.93
C ALA A 246 -5.50 2.63 -14.10
N GLY A 247 -5.99 3.86 -13.85
CA GLY A 247 -6.54 4.71 -14.90
C GLY A 247 -5.51 4.90 -16.01
N LYS A 248 -5.81 4.43 -17.22
CA LYS A 248 -4.87 4.41 -18.35
C LYS A 248 -4.79 5.73 -19.12
N ASP A 249 -5.60 6.74 -18.76
CA ASP A 249 -5.69 8.03 -19.47
C ASP A 249 -5.47 9.24 -18.53
N ASP A 250 -4.56 10.15 -18.91
CA ASP A 250 -4.26 11.41 -18.23
C ASP A 250 -5.52 12.27 -18.02
N ARG A 251 -6.49 12.16 -18.94
CA ARG A 251 -7.77 12.85 -18.86
C ARG A 251 -8.62 12.36 -17.69
N ASP A 252 -8.68 11.06 -17.46
CA ASP A 252 -9.45 10.46 -16.37
C ASP A 252 -8.84 10.83 -15.01
N VAL A 253 -7.49 10.80 -14.93
CA VAL A 253 -6.74 11.26 -13.76
C VAL A 253 -7.07 12.72 -13.45
N THR A 254 -6.93 13.60 -14.45
CA THR A 254 -7.17 15.05 -14.30
C THR A 254 -8.62 15.32 -13.87
N GLN A 255 -9.60 14.66 -14.47
CA GLN A 255 -11.01 14.81 -14.09
C GLN A 255 -11.29 14.32 -12.67
N THR A 256 -10.74 13.17 -12.28
CA THR A 256 -10.92 12.62 -10.94
C THR A 256 -10.40 13.57 -9.87
N VAL A 257 -9.20 14.14 -10.08
CA VAL A 257 -8.60 15.09 -9.13
C VAL A 257 -9.42 16.39 -9.03
N LEU A 258 -9.87 16.93 -10.17
CA LEU A 258 -10.67 18.17 -10.20
C LEU A 258 -12.08 17.98 -9.60
N MET A 259 -12.68 16.81 -9.77
CA MET A 259 -13.94 16.50 -9.10
C MET A 259 -13.75 16.44 -7.58
N ALA A 260 -12.67 15.82 -7.11
CA ALA A 260 -12.34 15.79 -5.69
C ALA A 260 -12.01 17.19 -5.14
N SER A 261 -11.31 18.04 -5.89
CA SER A 261 -11.04 19.42 -5.46
C SER A 261 -12.33 20.20 -5.19
N SER A 262 -13.40 19.93 -5.96
CA SER A 262 -14.73 20.54 -5.78
C SER A 262 -15.58 19.94 -4.64
N GLY A 263 -15.21 18.79 -4.08
CA GLY A 263 -16.05 18.00 -3.16
C GLY A 263 -15.31 17.35 -1.98
N ASP A 264 -14.13 17.85 -1.63
CA ASP A 264 -13.13 17.36 -0.67
C ASP A 264 -12.12 16.32 -1.23
N PHE A 265 -10.84 16.71 -1.21
CA PHE A 265 -9.69 15.88 -1.56
C PHE A 265 -9.56 14.63 -0.68
N LYS A 266 -10.32 14.52 0.41
CA LYS A 266 -10.46 13.31 1.23
C LYS A 266 -10.71 12.04 0.42
N THR A 267 -11.45 12.15 -0.67
CA THR A 267 -11.73 11.01 -1.56
C THR A 267 -10.48 10.48 -2.30
N LEU A 268 -9.43 11.27 -2.39
CA LEU A 268 -8.16 10.89 -3.03
C LEU A 268 -7.14 10.31 -2.04
N ARG A 269 -7.39 10.33 -0.73
CA ARG A 269 -6.42 9.90 0.29
C ARG A 269 -6.33 8.39 0.36
N THR A 270 -5.12 7.88 0.24
CA THR A 270 -4.86 6.45 0.21
C THR A 270 -3.53 6.19 0.90
N GLY A 271 -3.49 5.29 1.87
CA GLY A 271 -2.23 4.95 2.56
C GLY A 271 -1.68 6.06 3.47
N HIS A 272 -0.35 6.06 3.63
CA HIS A 272 0.38 6.68 4.73
C HIS A 272 0.13 8.17 4.92
N LYS A 273 -0.25 8.52 6.14
CA LYS A 273 -0.23 9.87 6.71
C LYS A 273 1.19 10.24 7.16
N ALA A 274 1.94 10.99 6.37
CA ALA A 274 3.18 11.61 6.84
C ALA A 274 2.82 12.95 7.48
N VAL A 275 2.99 13.04 8.79
CA VAL A 275 2.87 14.30 9.55
C VAL A 275 4.25 14.94 9.59
N ASP A 276 4.39 16.04 8.86
CA ASP A 276 5.57 16.88 8.87
C ASP A 276 5.24 18.18 9.62
N ALA A 277 6.11 18.57 10.56
CA ALA A 277 5.86 19.73 11.42
C ALA A 277 5.77 21.05 10.63
N ASP A 278 6.41 21.12 9.46
CA ASP A 278 6.52 22.33 8.64
C ASP A 278 5.51 22.35 7.47
N SER A 279 5.11 21.18 6.96
CA SER A 279 4.29 21.04 5.75
C SER A 279 2.92 20.37 5.97
N GLY A 280 2.57 20.10 7.23
CA GLY A 280 1.26 19.60 7.63
C GLY A 280 1.07 18.11 7.37
N THR A 281 -0.18 17.69 7.36
CA THR A 281 -0.55 16.29 7.15
C THR A 281 -0.62 15.97 5.66
N THR A 282 0.10 14.93 5.22
CA THR A 282 0.12 14.48 3.82
C THR A 282 -0.27 13.01 3.71
N TRP A 283 -1.04 12.63 2.69
CA TRP A 283 -1.45 11.26 2.37
C TRP A 283 -0.97 10.87 0.98
N GLN A 284 -0.74 9.60 0.69
CA GLN A 284 -0.58 9.18 -0.71
C GLN A 284 -1.94 9.19 -1.44
N SER A 285 -1.91 9.10 -2.77
CA SER A 285 -3.11 9.11 -3.62
C SER A 285 -3.15 7.89 -4.55
N LYS A 286 -4.31 7.19 -4.63
CA LYS A 286 -4.56 6.11 -5.63
C LYS A 286 -4.61 6.67 -7.04
N VAL A 287 -4.93 7.95 -7.15
CA VAL A 287 -4.88 8.67 -8.42
C VAL A 287 -3.44 9.10 -8.63
N THR A 288 -2.79 8.49 -9.61
CA THR A 288 -1.41 8.77 -10.01
C THR A 288 -1.38 9.40 -11.39
N PHE A 289 -0.44 10.31 -11.62
CA PHE A 289 -0.20 10.85 -12.96
C PHE A 289 0.89 10.02 -13.65
N PRO A 290 0.72 9.58 -14.90
CA PRO A 290 1.73 8.79 -15.60
C PRO A 290 3.12 9.45 -15.62
N GLY A 291 4.10 8.66 -15.17
CA GLY A 291 5.50 9.08 -15.00
C GLY A 291 5.83 9.67 -13.63
N ALA A 292 4.83 9.96 -12.79
CA ALA A 292 5.06 10.46 -11.44
C ALA A 292 5.70 9.38 -10.56
N LYS A 293 6.64 9.79 -9.70
CA LYS A 293 7.22 8.89 -8.70
C LYS A 293 6.33 8.76 -7.48
N GLN A 294 5.58 9.81 -7.16
CA GLN A 294 4.71 9.86 -5.99
C GLN A 294 3.62 10.90 -6.22
N CYS A 295 2.39 10.61 -5.78
CA CYS A 295 1.31 11.59 -5.72
C CYS A 295 0.74 11.63 -4.31
N LEU A 296 0.53 12.84 -3.81
CA LEU A 296 0.20 13.15 -2.44
C LEU A 296 -1.03 14.05 -2.36
N VAL A 297 -1.82 13.89 -1.31
CA VAL A 297 -2.87 14.82 -0.86
C VAL A 297 -2.37 15.52 0.39
N ARG A 298 -2.63 16.82 0.53
CA ARG A 298 -2.41 17.62 1.73
C ARG A 298 -3.70 18.29 2.14
N ASP A 299 -3.95 18.35 3.44
CA ASP A 299 -5.14 18.98 4.00
C ASP A 299 -4.91 20.46 4.25
N LYS A 300 -6.00 21.16 4.57
CA LYS A 300 -6.11 22.61 4.78
C LYS A 300 -5.37 23.13 6.03
N ASP A 301 -4.36 22.42 6.50
CA ASP A 301 -3.66 22.72 7.75
C ASP A 301 -2.65 23.88 7.62
N ASP A 302 -2.36 24.35 6.39
CA ASP A 302 -1.50 25.50 6.09
C ASP A 302 -2.25 26.70 5.46
N TYR A 303 -1.55 27.83 5.28
CA TYR A 303 -2.11 29.04 4.66
C TYR A 303 -2.50 28.86 3.18
N ASN A 304 -2.14 27.74 2.53
CA ASN A 304 -2.30 27.54 1.09
C ASN A 304 -3.46 26.60 0.73
N GLY A 305 -4.21 26.14 1.72
CA GLY A 305 -5.39 25.31 1.51
C GLY A 305 -5.07 23.84 1.23
N ALA A 306 -6.12 23.05 0.98
CA ALA A 306 -5.94 21.65 0.63
C ALA A 306 -5.38 21.53 -0.79
N ARG A 307 -4.45 20.59 -0.99
CA ARG A 307 -3.70 20.42 -2.26
C ARG A 307 -3.57 18.94 -2.60
N TRP A 308 -3.74 18.60 -3.87
CA TRP A 308 -3.21 17.35 -4.42
C TRP A 308 -1.95 17.67 -5.23
N SER A 309 -0.90 16.86 -5.14
CA SER A 309 0.33 17.07 -5.90
C SER A 309 1.05 15.79 -6.28
N CYS A 310 1.51 15.69 -7.52
CA CYS A 310 2.44 14.67 -7.99
C CYS A 310 3.86 15.21 -8.11
N ILE A 311 4.84 14.40 -7.72
CA ILE A 311 6.26 14.70 -7.74
C ILE A 311 6.96 13.78 -8.74
N PHE A 312 7.76 14.40 -9.60
CA PHE A 312 8.68 13.75 -10.53
C PHE A 312 10.11 14.12 -10.13
N ARG A 313 11.04 13.17 -10.22
CA ARG A 313 12.44 13.36 -9.79
C ARG A 313 13.37 13.05 -10.95
N PHE A 314 14.32 13.95 -11.20
CA PHE A 314 15.28 13.85 -12.30
C PHE A 314 16.70 14.07 -11.78
N ALA A 315 17.68 13.52 -12.52
CA ALA A 315 19.08 13.64 -12.16
C ALA A 315 19.63 15.04 -12.41
N ASP A 316 19.13 15.72 -13.44
CA ASP A 316 19.55 17.08 -13.81
C ASP A 316 18.41 17.90 -14.44
N ARG A 317 18.69 19.18 -14.65
CA ARG A 317 17.74 20.17 -15.16
C ARG A 317 17.34 19.96 -16.62
N SER A 318 18.26 19.49 -17.46
CA SER A 318 18.01 19.29 -18.89
C SER A 318 16.98 18.17 -19.11
N GLU A 319 17.09 17.08 -18.34
CA GLU A 319 16.10 16.00 -18.35
C GLU A 319 14.74 16.48 -17.82
N ALA A 320 14.74 17.26 -16.74
CA ALA A 320 13.54 17.80 -16.14
C ALA A 320 12.80 18.78 -17.07
N ASP A 321 13.50 19.68 -17.77
CA ASP A 321 12.87 20.62 -18.71
C ASP A 321 12.24 19.88 -19.91
N LYS A 322 12.85 18.80 -20.41
CA LYS A 322 12.20 17.98 -21.47
C LYS A 322 10.93 17.30 -20.97
N SER A 323 10.99 16.77 -19.74
CA SER A 323 9.86 16.08 -19.13
C SER A 323 8.73 17.06 -18.76
N VAL A 324 9.04 18.30 -18.36
CA VAL A 324 8.01 19.29 -18.05
C VAL A 324 7.24 19.72 -19.31
N GLU A 325 7.91 19.83 -20.45
CA GLU A 325 7.24 20.12 -21.73
C GLU A 325 6.23 19.03 -22.09
N ASP A 326 6.61 17.76 -21.95
CA ASP A 326 5.70 16.62 -22.18
C ASP A 326 4.51 16.65 -21.21
N ILE A 327 4.75 16.81 -19.91
CA ILE A 327 3.70 16.89 -18.88
C ILE A 327 2.74 18.04 -19.19
N VAL A 328 3.25 19.22 -19.52
CA VAL A 328 2.42 20.39 -19.86
C VAL A 328 1.59 20.13 -21.11
N ASN A 329 2.17 19.54 -22.14
CA ASN A 329 1.44 19.20 -23.37
C ASN A 329 0.30 18.20 -23.10
N ARG A 330 0.57 17.14 -22.33
CA ARG A 330 -0.44 16.14 -21.94
C ARG A 330 -1.55 16.76 -21.09
N LEU A 331 -1.19 17.64 -20.16
CA LEU A 331 -2.15 18.35 -19.33
C LEU A 331 -3.04 19.26 -20.16
N ARG A 332 -2.49 20.06 -21.09
CA ARG A 332 -3.28 20.92 -21.99
C ARG A 332 -4.32 20.13 -22.77
N ASN A 333 -3.94 18.96 -23.28
CA ASN A 333 -4.84 18.06 -24.02
C ASN A 333 -5.90 17.39 -23.13
N SER A 334 -5.65 17.32 -21.82
CA SER A 334 -6.50 16.66 -20.82
C SER A 334 -7.40 17.63 -20.05
N LEU A 335 -7.21 18.94 -20.20
CA LEU A 335 -8.00 19.95 -19.48
C LEU A 335 -9.50 19.83 -19.82
N PRO A 336 -10.39 19.87 -18.81
CA PRO A 336 -11.83 19.87 -19.06
C PRO A 336 -12.27 21.14 -19.80
N HIS A 337 -13.43 21.06 -20.45
CA HIS A 337 -14.01 22.21 -21.13
C HIS A 337 -14.22 23.39 -20.17
N GLY A 338 -13.85 24.60 -20.63
CA GLY A 338 -13.95 25.85 -19.86
C GLY A 338 -12.75 26.15 -18.95
N TRP A 339 -11.76 25.26 -18.87
CA TRP A 339 -10.46 25.58 -18.25
C TRP A 339 -9.57 26.35 -19.22
N ILE A 340 -8.81 27.30 -18.69
CA ILE A 340 -7.89 28.15 -19.42
C ILE A 340 -6.48 27.85 -18.94
N GLY A 341 -5.65 27.27 -19.80
CA GLY A 341 -4.23 27.04 -19.57
C GLY A 341 -3.37 28.22 -20.00
N LYS A 342 -2.31 28.51 -19.23
CA LYS A 342 -1.33 29.55 -19.52
C LYS A 342 0.07 29.00 -19.25
N ASP A 343 0.93 29.14 -20.25
CA ASP A 343 2.36 28.84 -20.13
C ASP A 343 3.06 29.92 -19.33
N LEU A 344 3.98 29.47 -18.49
CA LEU A 344 4.78 30.31 -17.62
C LEU A 344 6.26 29.95 -17.84
N ASN A 345 7.12 30.91 -17.54
CA ASN A 345 8.56 30.66 -17.40
C ASN A 345 9.12 31.72 -16.46
N GLU A 346 8.55 31.75 -15.26
CA GLU A 346 8.85 32.75 -14.23
C GLU A 346 9.70 32.08 -13.16
N ASP A 347 10.90 32.62 -12.94
CA ASP A 347 11.83 32.13 -11.93
C ASP A 347 11.65 32.90 -10.62
N SER A 348 11.71 32.17 -9.52
CA SER A 348 11.76 32.68 -8.16
C SER A 348 12.93 32.02 -7.44
N ASP A 349 13.91 32.84 -7.08
CA ASP A 349 15.13 32.39 -6.41
C ASP A 349 15.04 32.57 -4.90
N THR A 350 15.47 31.54 -4.17
CA THR A 350 15.72 31.59 -2.73
C THR A 350 17.17 31.19 -2.44
N GLU A 351 17.62 31.33 -1.18
CA GLU A 351 18.95 30.84 -0.77
C GLU A 351 19.10 29.33 -0.98
N SER A 352 18.02 28.56 -0.83
CA SER A 352 18.03 27.09 -0.86
C SER A 352 17.70 26.46 -2.21
N TYR A 353 16.91 27.13 -3.05
CA TYR A 353 16.43 26.57 -4.31
C TYR A 353 16.03 27.66 -5.32
N THR A 354 15.92 27.25 -6.59
CA THR A 354 15.31 28.04 -7.66
C THR A 354 14.01 27.37 -8.07
N LYS A 355 12.89 28.10 -8.02
CA LYS A 355 11.59 27.62 -8.49
C LYS A 355 11.29 28.24 -9.86
N THR A 356 10.91 27.41 -10.83
CA THR A 356 10.48 27.88 -12.15
C THR A 356 9.04 27.46 -12.39
N ASP A 357 8.10 28.41 -12.43
CA ASP A 357 6.72 28.14 -12.82
C ASP A 357 6.64 27.92 -14.33
N LYS A 358 6.04 26.80 -14.77
CA LYS A 358 5.97 26.39 -16.19
C LYS A 358 4.58 26.42 -16.78
N PHE A 359 3.58 26.17 -15.96
CA PHE A 359 2.20 26.16 -16.43
C PHE A 359 1.23 26.44 -15.30
N SER A 360 0.14 27.09 -15.64
CA SER A 360 -1.03 27.24 -14.77
C SER A 360 -2.30 27.00 -15.57
N ALA A 361 -3.32 26.40 -14.96
CA ALA A 361 -4.65 26.35 -15.53
C ALA A 361 -5.71 26.63 -14.48
N TYR A 362 -6.71 27.43 -14.83
CA TYR A 362 -7.82 27.78 -13.94
C TYR A 362 -9.14 27.75 -14.69
N LYS A 363 -10.24 27.66 -13.96
CA LYS A 363 -11.59 27.80 -14.51
C LYS A 363 -12.21 29.10 -14.00
N PRO A 364 -12.64 30.03 -14.86
CA PRO A 364 -13.29 31.25 -14.43
C PRO A 364 -14.49 30.96 -13.51
N GLY A 365 -14.54 31.65 -12.36
CA GLY A 365 -15.59 31.46 -11.35
C GLY A 365 -15.43 30.24 -10.45
N ASN A 366 -14.27 29.57 -10.49
CA ASN A 366 -13.91 28.50 -9.56
C ASN A 366 -12.55 28.83 -8.92
N ASP A 367 -12.37 28.46 -7.65
CA ASP A 367 -11.16 28.72 -6.87
C ASP A 367 -10.08 27.63 -7.06
N SER A 368 -10.37 26.62 -7.89
CA SER A 368 -9.42 25.56 -8.22
C SER A 368 -8.37 25.99 -9.25
N LEU A 369 -7.11 25.65 -8.97
CA LEU A 369 -5.95 26.05 -9.78
C LEU A 369 -5.00 24.86 -9.97
N ILE A 370 -4.70 24.53 -11.22
CA ILE A 370 -3.65 23.56 -11.56
C ILE A 370 -2.35 24.32 -11.81
N ARG A 371 -1.23 23.84 -11.25
CA ARG A 371 0.11 24.40 -11.48
C ARG A 371 1.11 23.30 -11.81
N VAL A 372 2.02 23.60 -12.73
CA VAL A 372 3.24 22.82 -12.96
C VAL A 372 4.44 23.73 -12.74
N TYR A 373 5.35 23.32 -11.85
CA TYR A 373 6.58 24.07 -11.57
C TYR A 373 7.75 23.13 -11.27
N LEU A 374 8.96 23.62 -11.52
CA LEU A 374 10.20 22.94 -11.13
C LEU A 374 10.77 23.54 -9.87
N THR A 375 11.51 22.74 -9.13
CA THR A 375 12.38 23.19 -8.04
C THR A 375 13.76 22.58 -8.24
N ASP A 376 14.75 23.44 -8.45
CA ASP A 376 16.16 23.08 -8.49
C ASP A 376 16.77 23.32 -7.11
N THR A 377 17.23 22.25 -6.46
CA THR A 377 17.77 22.35 -5.10
C THR A 377 19.27 22.60 -5.17
N LYS A 378 19.70 23.81 -4.82
CA LYS A 378 21.09 24.29 -4.97
C LYS A 378 22.14 23.41 -4.25
N LYS A 379 21.73 22.71 -3.19
CA LYS A 379 22.62 21.92 -2.33
C LYS A 379 22.98 20.54 -2.90
N ASP A 380 22.08 19.92 -3.65
CA ASP A 380 22.25 18.53 -4.11
C ASP A 380 22.11 18.34 -5.62
N GLY A 381 21.84 19.43 -6.36
CA GLY A 381 21.72 19.43 -7.82
C GLY A 381 20.50 18.66 -8.35
N ARG A 382 19.59 18.21 -7.47
CA ARG A 382 18.40 17.47 -7.88
C ARG A 382 17.30 18.41 -8.32
N VAL A 383 16.61 18.02 -9.39
CA VAL A 383 15.46 18.75 -9.91
C VAL A 383 14.19 17.95 -9.69
N LYS A 384 13.18 18.62 -9.13
CA LYS A 384 11.84 18.07 -8.93
C LYS A 384 10.85 18.84 -9.78
N ILE A 385 9.93 18.13 -10.42
CA ILE A 385 8.73 18.73 -11.02
C ILE A 385 7.56 18.45 -10.09
N TYR A 386 6.74 19.48 -9.85
CA TYR A 386 5.49 19.38 -9.12
C TYR A 386 4.35 19.68 -10.08
N LEU A 387 3.41 18.74 -10.19
CA LEU A 387 2.08 18.98 -10.71
C LEU A 387 1.15 19.09 -9.50
N SER A 388 0.47 20.21 -9.31
CA SER A 388 -0.39 20.45 -8.16
C SER A 388 -1.77 20.95 -8.57
N VAL A 389 -2.79 20.55 -7.83
CA VAL A 389 -4.15 21.08 -7.89
C VAL A 389 -4.47 21.66 -6.52
N ASP A 390 -4.68 22.95 -6.50
CA ASP A 390 -5.02 23.74 -5.32
C ASP A 390 -6.49 24.12 -5.36
N ASN A 391 -7.10 24.27 -4.19
CA ASN A 391 -8.40 24.93 -4.06
C ASN A 391 -8.23 26.09 -3.08
N ASN A 392 -8.30 27.32 -3.59
CA ASN A 392 -8.14 28.54 -2.79
C ASN A 392 -9.34 28.78 -1.87
#